data_AF-A0A482WAU5-F1
#
_entry.id   AF-A0A482WAU5-F1
#
_cell.length_a   1.000
_cell.length_b   1.000
_cell.length_c   1.000
_cell.angle_alpha   90.00
_cell.angle_beta   90.00
_cell.angle_gamma   90.00
#
_symmetry.space_group_name_H-M   'P 1'
#
loop_
_entity.id
_entity.type
_entity.pdbx_description
1 polymer ?
#
loop_
_entity_poly.entity_id
_entity_poly.type
_entity_poly.pdbx_seq_one_letter_code
_entity_poly.pdbx_strand_id
1 'polypeptide(L)'
;MTEKGCKDTCHGDSGGPLLCDGGKVIIGVISTGMGCGIPYRSASYAKVESFLPFISEAMKRTTGFRWKDEEIINAGGERSSLWNVVDVLLLLYVTITI
;
A
#
# COMPACT_ATOMS: atom_id res chain seq x y z
N MET A 1 13.60 12.53 -12.88
CA MET A 1 13.94 12.78 -14.30
C MET A 1 14.77 11.60 -14.81
N THR A 2 14.25 10.77 -15.71
CA THR A 2 15.06 9.83 -16.52
C THR A 2 14.31 9.46 -17.81
N GLU A 3 15.00 9.59 -18.96
CA GLU A 3 14.52 9.41 -20.35
C GLU A 3 14.44 7.94 -20.85
N LYS A 4 14.40 6.93 -19.97
CA LYS A 4 14.19 5.54 -20.41
C LYS A 4 13.09 4.90 -19.59
N GLY A 5 11.92 4.74 -20.21
CA GLY A 5 10.76 3.99 -19.70
C GLY A 5 10.52 4.20 -18.22
N CYS A 6 9.76 5.24 -17.86
CA CYS A 6 9.41 5.54 -16.48
C CYS A 6 8.81 4.30 -15.80
N LYS A 7 9.61 3.55 -15.05
CA LYS A 7 9.11 2.53 -14.15
C LYS A 7 8.45 3.25 -13.00
N ASP A 8 7.16 3.06 -12.88
CA ASP A 8 6.32 3.64 -11.86
C ASP A 8 5.39 2.55 -11.34
N THR A 9 4.90 2.72 -10.13
CA THR A 9 3.85 1.84 -9.60
C THR A 9 2.56 2.09 -10.34
N CYS A 10 1.74 1.07 -10.51
CA CYS A 10 0.55 1.12 -11.33
C CYS A 10 -0.72 0.75 -10.55
N HIS A 11 -1.86 0.79 -11.25
CA HIS A 11 -3.13 0.35 -10.69
C HIS A 11 -3.03 -1.10 -10.20
N GLY A 12 -3.45 -1.32 -8.96
CA GLY A 12 -3.35 -2.63 -8.30
C GLY A 12 -2.11 -2.80 -7.43
N ASP A 13 -1.13 -1.90 -7.50
CA ASP A 13 0.03 -1.92 -6.60
C ASP A 13 -0.24 -1.20 -5.27
N SER A 14 -1.37 -0.50 -5.12
CA SER A 14 -1.78 0.16 -3.88
C SER A 14 -1.75 -0.82 -2.70
N GLY A 15 -1.15 -0.40 -1.59
CA GLY A 15 -0.89 -1.25 -0.42
C GLY A 15 0.41 -2.07 -0.49
N GLY A 16 1.07 -2.13 -1.65
CA GLY A 16 2.37 -2.78 -1.81
C GLY A 16 3.52 -2.03 -1.13
N PRO A 17 4.61 -2.73 -0.74
CA PRO A 17 5.73 -2.13 -0.04
C PRO A 17 6.73 -1.44 -0.99
N LEU A 18 7.20 -0.26 -0.59
CA LEU A 18 8.43 0.33 -1.11
C LEU A 18 9.60 -0.12 -0.23
N LEU A 19 10.51 -0.90 -0.82
CA LEU A 19 11.61 -1.55 -0.12
C LEU A 19 12.95 -0.83 -0.32
N CYS A 20 13.79 -0.86 0.71
CA CYS A 20 15.18 -0.40 0.72
C CYS A 20 16.08 -1.43 1.41
N ASP A 21 17.39 -1.16 1.47
CA ASP A 21 18.40 -2.05 2.06
C ASP A 21 18.35 -3.48 1.48
N GLY A 22 18.38 -3.57 0.15
CA GLY A 22 18.33 -4.87 -0.54
C GLY A 22 17.04 -5.66 -0.34
N GLY A 23 15.92 -4.98 -0.03
CA GLY A 23 14.61 -5.63 0.14
C GLY A 23 14.24 -5.90 1.61
N LYS A 24 15.05 -5.46 2.57
CA LYS A 24 14.86 -5.79 3.99
C LYS A 24 14.05 -4.76 4.77
N VAL A 25 14.03 -3.51 4.30
CA VAL A 25 13.41 -2.40 5.03
C VAL A 25 12.26 -1.84 4.22
N ILE A 26 11.05 -1.85 4.79
CA ILE A 26 9.90 -1.16 4.19
C ILE A 26 9.95 0.31 4.61
N ILE A 27 10.11 1.20 3.65
CA ILE A 27 10.18 2.65 3.88
C ILE A 27 8.89 3.38 3.50
N GLY A 28 8.07 2.76 2.65
CA GLY A 28 6.82 3.34 2.17
C GLY A 28 5.78 2.29 1.82
N VAL A 29 4.52 2.71 1.76
CA VAL A 29 3.41 1.92 1.23
C VAL A 29 2.81 2.68 0.04
N ILE A 30 2.62 1.99 -1.08
CA ILE A 30 2.10 2.60 -2.31
C ILE A 30 0.67 3.10 -2.05
N SER A 31 0.43 4.39 -2.29
CA SER A 31 -0.90 4.99 -2.13
C SER A 31 -1.59 5.14 -3.48
N THR A 32 -1.10 6.05 -4.31
CA THR A 32 -1.78 6.45 -5.55
C THR A 32 -0.79 6.99 -6.58
N GLY A 33 -1.22 7.03 -7.83
CA GLY A 33 -0.52 7.64 -8.95
C GLY A 33 -1.53 8.02 -10.03
N MET A 34 -1.32 9.13 -10.72
CA MET A 34 -2.15 9.48 -11.88
C MET A 34 -1.58 8.80 -13.12
N GLY A 35 -2.09 7.62 -13.43
CA GLY A 35 -1.57 6.75 -14.49
C GLY A 35 -0.22 6.13 -14.13
N CYS A 36 0.36 5.36 -15.05
CA CYS A 36 1.58 4.58 -14.79
C CYS A 36 2.68 4.99 -15.77
N GLY A 37 3.86 5.33 -15.26
CA GLY A 37 5.05 5.58 -16.09
C GLY A 37 4.96 6.88 -16.88
N ILE A 38 4.29 7.90 -16.32
CA ILE A 38 4.16 9.20 -16.96
C ILE A 38 5.39 10.06 -16.63
N PRO A 39 6.10 10.60 -17.64
CA PRO A 39 7.23 11.47 -17.41
C PRO A 39 6.87 12.64 -16.49
N TYR A 40 7.77 12.95 -15.55
CA TYR A 40 7.62 14.04 -14.57
C TYR A 40 6.44 13.90 -13.59
N ARG A 41 5.77 12.74 -13.58
CA ARG A 41 4.83 12.35 -12.54
C ARG A 41 5.35 11.13 -11.79
N SER A 42 5.24 11.18 -10.47
CA SER A 42 5.64 10.09 -9.59
C SER A 42 4.42 9.60 -8.83
N ALA A 43 4.37 8.30 -8.54
CA ALA A 43 3.47 7.80 -7.53
C ALA A 43 3.77 8.38 -6.13
N SER A 44 2.72 8.48 -5.34
CA SER A 44 2.75 8.92 -3.94
C SER A 44 2.76 7.71 -3.02
N TYR A 45 3.55 7.82 -1.94
CA TYR A 45 3.75 6.77 -0.95
C TYR A 45 3.45 7.31 0.44
N ALA A 46 2.80 6.49 1.28
CA ALA A 46 2.71 6.76 2.71
C ALA A 46 4.06 6.42 3.36
N LYS A 47 4.66 7.38 4.07
CA LYS A 47 5.94 7.19 4.76
C LYS A 47 5.75 6.31 5.99
N VAL A 48 6.28 5.08 5.98
CA VAL A 48 6.08 4.09 7.05
C VAL A 48 6.51 4.61 8.42
N GLU A 49 7.62 5.36 8.45
CA GLU A 49 8.16 5.96 9.67
C GLU A 49 7.11 6.80 10.43
N SER A 50 6.27 7.56 9.71
CA SER A 50 5.23 8.41 10.31
C SER A 50 4.13 7.61 11.03
N PHE A 51 4.01 6.32 10.75
CA PHE A 51 2.97 5.44 11.29
C PHE A 51 3.51 4.37 12.26
N LEU A 52 4.80 4.39 12.60
CA LEU A 52 5.39 3.40 13.53
C LEU A 52 4.65 3.28 14.87
N PRO A 53 4.16 4.37 15.52
CA PRO A 53 3.40 4.24 16.75
C PRO A 53 2.10 3.44 16.57
N PHE A 54 1.37 3.72 15.48
CA PHE A 54 0.14 3.01 15.13
C PHE A 54 0.42 1.53 14.83
N ILE A 55 1.45 1.24 14.03
CA ILE A 55 1.82 -0.14 13.67
C ILE A 55 2.22 -0.92 14.92
N SER A 56 3.05 -0.34 15.80
CA SER A 56 3.47 -1.01 17.03
C SER A 56 2.29 -1.35 17.92
N GLU A 57 1.33 -0.43 18.06
CA GLU A 57 0.13 -0.66 18.85
C GLU A 57 -0.77 -1.73 18.22
N ALA A 58 -0.96 -1.70 16.91
CA ALA A 58 -1.72 -2.72 16.19
C ALA A 58 -1.09 -4.12 16.37
N MET A 59 0.23 -4.24 16.22
CA MET A 59 0.92 -5.53 16.41
C MET A 59 0.72 -6.10 17.80
N LYS A 60 0.78 -5.27 18.86
CA LYS A 60 0.53 -5.70 20.25
C LYS A 60 -0.88 -6.28 20.44
N ARG A 61 -1.87 -5.76 19.71
CA ARG A 61 -3.26 -6.24 19.75
C ARG A 61 -3.46 -7.54 18.97
N THR A 62 -2.66 -7.74 17.92
CA THR A 62 -2.83 -8.84 16.98
C THR A 62 -1.99 -10.08 17.31
N THR A 63 -1.12 -10.06 18.34
CA THR A 63 -0.27 -11.21 18.73
C THR A 63 -1.02 -12.51 19.10
N GLY A 64 -2.36 -12.51 19.13
CA GLY A 64 -3.20 -13.70 19.27
C GLY A 64 -3.88 -14.19 17.97
N PHE A 65 -3.78 -13.46 16.86
CA PHE A 65 -4.46 -13.78 15.60
C PHE A 65 -3.52 -14.61 14.71
N ARG A 66 -3.69 -15.93 14.75
CA ARG A 66 -3.01 -16.88 13.86
C ARG A 66 -3.85 -17.03 12.60
N TRP A 67 -3.35 -16.55 11.46
CA TRP A 67 -3.94 -16.91 10.16
C TRP A 67 -3.87 -18.43 10.04
N LYS A 68 -5.02 -19.10 10.02
CA LYS A 68 -5.08 -20.52 9.69
C LYS A 68 -4.98 -20.61 8.18
N ASP A 69 -3.87 -21.16 7.70
CA ASP A 69 -3.57 -21.27 6.26
C ASP A 69 -4.54 -22.20 5.49
N GLU A 70 -5.46 -22.90 6.15
CA GLU A 70 -6.31 -23.92 5.51
C GLU A 70 -7.73 -23.46 5.11
N GLU A 71 -8.19 -22.25 5.47
CA GLU A 71 -9.53 -21.77 5.04
C GLU A 71 -9.50 -20.79 3.84
N ILE A 72 -8.32 -20.41 3.34
CA ILE A 72 -8.20 -19.38 2.28
C ILE A 72 -8.45 -19.96 0.87
N ILE A 73 -8.16 -21.25 0.61
CA ILE A 73 -8.23 -21.80 -0.75
C ILE A 73 -9.69 -21.90 -1.27
N ASN A 74 -10.68 -22.00 -0.37
CA ASN A 74 -12.11 -22.06 -0.73
C ASN A 74 -12.83 -20.71 -0.59
N ALA A 75 -12.18 -19.68 -0.03
CA ALA A 75 -12.68 -18.32 -0.06
C ALA A 75 -12.33 -17.69 -1.41
N GLY A 76 -12.94 -18.19 -2.48
CA GLY A 76 -13.02 -17.49 -3.76
C GLY A 76 -13.77 -16.16 -3.56
N GLY A 77 -13.08 -15.16 -3.03
CA GLY A 77 -13.58 -13.81 -2.91
C GLY A 77 -13.70 -13.23 -4.32
N GLU A 78 -14.93 -13.12 -4.81
CA GLU A 78 -15.25 -12.29 -5.96
C GLU A 78 -14.56 -10.93 -5.78
N ARG A 79 -13.76 -10.55 -6.77
CA ARG A 79 -13.16 -9.22 -6.87
C ARG A 79 -14.28 -8.22 -7.18
N SER A 80 -15.09 -7.93 -6.16
CA SER A 80 -16.14 -6.93 -6.27
C SER A 80 -15.46 -5.56 -6.45
N SER A 81 -15.78 -4.91 -7.57
CA SER A 81 -15.24 -3.63 -8.03
C SER A 81 -15.62 -2.44 -7.16
N LEU A 82 -15.90 -2.66 -5.88
CA LEU A 82 -16.08 -1.62 -4.88
C LEU A 82 -14.74 -1.49 -4.16
N TRP A 83 -13.91 -0.57 -4.64
CA TRP A 83 -12.81 0.03 -3.88
C TRP A 83 -13.22 0.07 -2.41
N ASN A 84 -12.56 -0.70 -1.56
CA ASN A 84 -13.07 -0.94 -0.22
C ASN A 84 -13.24 0.42 0.46
N VAL A 85 -14.25 0.56 1.32
CA VAL A 85 -14.45 1.79 2.12
C VAL A 85 -13.16 2.22 2.83
N VAL A 86 -12.25 1.28 3.08
CA VAL A 86 -10.89 1.50 3.60
C VAL A 86 -9.98 2.23 2.60
N ASP A 87 -10.04 1.91 1.31
CA ASP A 87 -9.32 2.62 0.24
C ASP A 87 -9.87 4.04 0.08
N VAL A 88 -11.20 4.22 0.12
CA VAL A 88 -11.82 5.55 0.05
C VAL A 88 -11.50 6.38 1.30
N LEU A 89 -11.53 5.78 2.49
CA LEU A 89 -11.18 6.45 3.75
C LEU A 89 -9.69 6.80 3.79
N LEU A 90 -8.80 5.94 3.31
CA LEU A 90 -7.36 6.21 3.25
C LEU A 90 -7.04 7.29 2.19
N LEU A 91 -7.71 7.26 1.04
CA LEU A 91 -7.58 8.29 0.02
C LEU A 91 -8.12 9.65 0.50
N LEU A 92 -9.28 9.70 1.18
CA LEU A 92 -9.81 10.95 1.73
C LEU A 92 -8.94 11.51 2.87
N TYR A 93 -8.40 10.64 3.74
CA TYR A 93 -7.56 11.09 4.86
C TYR A 93 -6.19 11.61 4.40
N VAL A 94 -5.60 10.99 3.35
CA VAL A 94 -4.31 11.39 2.79
C VAL A 94 -4.42 12.57 1.82
N THR A 95 -5.55 12.75 1.12
CA THR A 95 -5.76 13.90 0.20
C THR A 95 -6.24 15.18 0.88
N ILE A 96 -6.91 15.11 2.04
CA ILE A 96 -7.38 16.30 2.77
C ILE A 96 -6.25 16.93 3.63
N THR A 97 -5.15 16.22 3.86
CA THR A 97 -4.07 16.65 4.78
C THR A 97 -2.79 17.14 4.04
N ILE A 98 -2.84 17.34 2.72
CA ILE A 98 -1.77 17.95 1.91
C ILE A 98 -2.39 19.07 1.08
#